data_AF-A0A4Y2TYH7-F1
#
_entry.id   AF-A0A4Y2TYH7-F1
#
_cell.length_a   1.000
_cell.length_b   1.000
_cell.length_c   1.000
_cell.angle_alpha   90.00
_cell.angle_beta   90.00
_cell.angle_gamma   90.00
#
_symmetry.space_group_name_H-M   'P 1'
#
loop_
_entity.id
_entity.type
_entity.pdbx_description
1 polymer ?
#
loop_
_entity_poly.entity_id
_entity_poly.type
_entity_poly.pdbx_seq_one_letter_code
_entity_poly.pdbx_strand_id
1 'polypeptide(L)'
;MQNLAGSVGDELLRSLWLQRLPTQMQAILTTSSDDLNKLSIMAAKIADVTSGNEICSNHVKTKVPETSIPNGCISNLQAQVSELSLKIDRMSQFRRSRSMSRRNNSRVRSASRKDQVCWYHFRFREIAKECVPPWR
;
A
#
# COMPACT_ATOMS: atom_id res chain seq x y z
N MET A 1 -22.02 -45.37 12.71
CA MET A 1 -20.79 -44.95 12.01
C MET A 1 -20.29 -43.66 12.66
N GLN A 2 -19.36 -43.75 13.62
CA GLN A 2 -18.69 -42.59 14.19
C GLN A 2 -17.23 -42.68 13.76
N ASN A 3 -16.87 -42.00 12.68
CA ASN A 3 -15.47 -41.86 12.28
C ASN A 3 -15.33 -40.65 11.33
N LEU A 4 -14.19 -39.97 11.47
CA LEU A 4 -13.53 -39.07 10.51
C LEU A 4 -13.87 -37.57 10.52
N ALA A 5 -13.74 -36.89 11.67
CA ALA A 5 -13.26 -35.51 11.81
C ALA A 5 -13.59 -35.00 13.22
N GLY A 6 -12.60 -34.67 14.06
CA GLY A 6 -12.94 -33.88 15.26
C GLY A 6 -12.06 -33.92 16.50
N SER A 7 -10.92 -34.61 16.50
CA SER A 7 -9.93 -34.40 17.57
C SER A 7 -8.55 -34.47 16.94
N VAL A 8 -8.01 -33.30 16.58
CA VAL A 8 -6.56 -33.17 16.53
C VAL A 8 -6.11 -33.52 17.94
N GLY A 9 -5.37 -34.63 18.11
CA GLY A 9 -4.99 -35.09 19.45
C GLY A 9 -4.34 -33.95 20.22
N ASP A 10 -4.73 -33.76 21.49
CA ASP A 10 -4.25 -32.64 22.30
C ASP A 10 -2.72 -32.57 22.36
N GLU A 11 -2.06 -33.72 22.29
CA GLU A 11 -0.60 -33.85 22.16
C GLU A 11 -0.05 -33.24 20.87
N LEU A 12 -0.73 -33.44 19.74
CA LEU A 12 -0.35 -32.84 18.46
C LEU A 12 -0.58 -31.33 18.49
N LEU A 13 -1.71 -30.87 19.05
CA LEU A 13 -1.98 -29.44 19.23
C LEU A 13 -0.93 -28.78 20.11
N ARG A 14 -0.58 -29.44 21.23
CA ARG A 14 0.47 -29.00 22.14
C ARG A 14 1.82 -28.92 21.43
N SER A 15 2.20 -29.96 20.69
CA SER A 15 3.46 -29.98 19.92
C SER A 15 3.52 -28.84 18.90
N LEU A 16 2.47 -28.67 18.10
CA LEU A 16 2.39 -27.60 17.09
C LEU A 16 2.39 -26.20 17.72
N TRP A 17 1.73 -26.05 18.87
CA TRP A 17 1.68 -24.78 19.59
C TRP A 17 3.06 -24.44 20.18
N LEU A 18 3.73 -25.39 20.83
CA LEU A 18 5.10 -25.20 21.35
C LEU A 18 6.08 -24.84 20.22
N GLN A 19 5.99 -25.51 19.07
CA GLN A 19 6.84 -25.22 17.90
C GLN A 19 6.73 -23.76 17.40
N ARG A 20 5.62 -23.07 17.65
CA ARG A 20 5.42 -21.67 17.25
C ARG A 20 5.98 -20.65 18.24
N LEU A 21 6.47 -21.09 19.41
CA LEU A 21 7.01 -20.21 20.44
C LEU A 21 8.52 -20.03 20.31
N PRO A 22 9.11 -18.94 20.85
CA PRO A 22 10.56 -18.78 20.92
C PRO A 22 11.23 -19.90 21.74
N THR A 23 12.48 -20.26 21.39
CA THR A 23 13.23 -21.37 22.01
C THR A 23 13.32 -21.27 23.54
N GLN A 24 13.50 -20.05 24.08
CA GLN A 24 13.54 -19.81 25.52
C GLN A 24 12.24 -20.21 26.23
N MET A 25 11.10 -19.97 25.59
CA MET A 25 9.78 -20.29 26.13
C MET A 25 9.49 -21.79 25.97
N GLN A 26 9.90 -22.39 24.84
CA GLN A 26 9.82 -23.85 24.64
C GLN A 26 10.61 -24.61 25.72
N ALA A 27 11.83 -24.18 26.04
CA ALA A 27 12.67 -24.83 27.06
C ALA A 27 11.99 -24.89 28.44
N ILE A 28 11.20 -23.88 28.78
CA ILE A 28 10.46 -23.80 30.05
C ILE A 28 9.15 -24.60 29.98
N LEU A 29 8.41 -24.50 28.88
CA LEU A 29 7.07 -25.08 28.78
C LEU A 29 7.07 -26.58 28.45
N THR A 30 8.09 -27.09 27.76
CA THR A 30 8.19 -28.51 27.41
C THR A 30 8.28 -29.41 28.63
N THR A 31 8.81 -28.92 29.76
CA THR A 31 8.92 -29.72 30.99
C THR A 31 7.61 -29.84 31.77
N SER A 32 6.62 -28.98 31.51
CA SER A 32 5.30 -29.04 32.16
C SER A 32 4.38 -29.98 31.40
N SER A 33 3.67 -30.88 32.08
CA SER A 33 2.64 -31.75 31.48
C SER A 33 1.22 -31.15 31.55
N ASP A 34 1.10 -29.84 31.69
CA ASP A 34 -0.19 -29.16 31.84
C ASP A 34 -0.98 -29.07 30.51
N ASP A 35 -2.29 -28.84 30.65
CA ASP A 35 -3.20 -28.58 29.53
C ASP A 35 -2.81 -27.32 28.75
N LEU A 36 -3.17 -27.27 27.47
CA LEU A 36 -2.84 -26.16 26.58
C LEU A 36 -3.31 -24.79 27.09
N ASN A 37 -4.46 -24.74 27.79
CA ASN A 37 -4.97 -23.53 28.42
C ASN A 37 -4.08 -23.01 29.55
N LYS A 38 -3.47 -23.89 30.33
CA LYS A 38 -2.55 -23.49 31.40
C LYS A 38 -1.19 -23.11 30.84
N LEU A 39 -0.71 -23.85 29.83
CA LEU A 39 0.52 -23.51 29.11
C LEU A 39 0.43 -22.12 28.48
N SER A 40 -0.71 -21.74 27.90
CA SER A 40 -0.88 -20.42 27.29
C SER A 40 -0.81 -19.29 28.31
N ILE A 41 -1.37 -19.50 29.50
CA ILE A 41 -1.24 -18.55 30.62
C ILE A 41 0.22 -18.45 31.09
N MET A 42 0.93 -19.58 31.20
CA MET A 42 2.35 -19.57 31.57
C MET A 42 3.21 -18.88 30.50
N ALA A 43 2.92 -19.10 29.21
CA ALA A 43 3.55 -18.38 28.12
C ALA A 43 3.35 -16.86 28.26
N ALA A 44 2.12 -16.40 28.51
CA ALA A 44 1.86 -14.97 28.70
C ALA A 44 2.71 -14.39 29.85
N LYS A 45 2.78 -15.09 30.99
CA LYS A 45 3.61 -14.67 32.14
C LYS A 45 5.10 -14.64 31.82
N ILE A 46 5.60 -15.63 31.09
CA ILE A 46 7.00 -15.65 30.65
C ILE A 46 7.27 -14.46 29.72
N ALA A 47 6.34 -14.13 28.80
CA ALA A 47 6.47 -13.00 27.92
C ALA A 47 6.58 -11.68 28.71
N ASP A 48 5.76 -11.48 29.74
CA ASP A 48 5.83 -10.29 30.61
C ASP A 48 7.19 -10.17 31.31
N VAL A 49 7.72 -11.29 31.83
CA VAL A 49 9.04 -11.31 32.51
C VAL A 49 10.18 -11.05 31.53
N THR A 50 10.12 -11.64 30.33
CA THR A 50 11.18 -11.46 29.31
C THR A 50 11.17 -10.08 28.67
N SER A 51 9.99 -9.46 28.53
CA SER A 51 9.86 -8.09 28.00
C SER A 51 10.36 -7.04 29.01
N GLY A 52 10.27 -7.33 30.31
CA GLY A 52 10.82 -6.48 31.37
C GLY A 52 12.32 -6.64 31.60
N ASN A 53 12.96 -7.66 31.00
CA ASN A 53 14.34 -8.03 31.28
C ASN A 53 15.23 -7.96 30.01
N GLU A 54 15.28 -6.79 29.37
CA GLU A 54 16.28 -6.48 28.33
C GLU A 54 17.71 -6.35 28.88
N ILE A 55 17.91 -6.54 30.19
CA ILE A 55 19.21 -6.38 30.84
C ILE A 55 19.61 -7.73 31.45
N CYS A 56 20.74 -8.26 31.01
CA CYS A 56 21.42 -9.46 31.53
C CYS A 56 20.92 -10.82 31.00
N SER A 57 21.07 -11.09 29.70
CA SER A 57 21.32 -12.47 29.25
C SER A 57 22.70 -12.56 28.61
N ASN A 58 23.69 -12.94 29.43
CA ASN A 58 24.94 -13.51 28.94
C ASN A 58 24.63 -14.89 28.35
N HIS A 59 24.05 -14.93 27.15
CA HIS A 59 23.99 -16.15 26.36
C HIS A 59 24.54 -15.84 24.96
N VAL A 60 25.71 -16.42 24.72
CA VAL A 60 26.39 -16.66 23.45
C VAL A 60 25.79 -15.96 22.24
N LYS A 61 26.62 -15.08 21.65
CA LYS A 61 26.50 -14.50 20.30
C LYS A 61 26.23 -15.57 19.24
N THR A 62 25.00 -16.05 19.11
CA THR A 62 24.48 -16.51 17.82
C THR A 62 23.61 -15.39 17.31
N LYS A 63 24.13 -14.73 16.27
CA LYS A 63 23.47 -13.71 15.47
C LYS A 63 22.15 -14.29 14.93
N VAL A 64 21.08 -14.22 15.70
CA VAL A 64 19.75 -14.10 15.12
C VAL A 64 19.69 -12.64 14.69
N PRO A 65 19.54 -12.32 13.39
CA PRO A 65 19.21 -10.97 13.03
C PRO A 65 17.85 -10.73 13.66
N GLU A 66 17.82 -9.92 14.72
CA GLU A 66 16.67 -9.10 14.99
C GLU A 66 16.22 -8.58 13.62
N THR A 67 15.06 -9.01 13.16
CA THR A 67 14.27 -8.26 12.19
C THR A 67 13.84 -6.95 12.87
N SER A 68 14.83 -6.15 13.29
CA SER A 68 14.82 -4.73 13.08
C SER A 68 14.41 -4.58 11.63
N ILE A 69 13.14 -4.27 11.38
CA ILE A 69 12.75 -3.70 10.11
C ILE A 69 13.76 -2.56 9.94
N PRO A 70 14.68 -2.62 8.96
CA PRO A 70 15.71 -1.62 8.88
C PRO A 70 14.96 -0.30 8.84
N ASN A 71 15.30 0.67 9.68
CA ASN A 71 14.67 2.00 9.64
C ASN A 71 14.73 2.59 8.20
N GLY A 72 15.65 2.07 7.37
CA GLY A 72 15.69 2.21 5.91
C GLY A 72 14.43 1.74 5.14
N CYS A 73 13.82 0.61 5.49
CA CYS A 73 12.59 0.12 4.84
C CYS A 73 11.39 1.02 5.14
N ILE A 74 11.23 1.47 6.39
CA ILE A 74 10.14 2.39 6.77
C ILE A 74 10.34 3.75 6.11
N SER A 75 11.57 4.29 6.12
CA SER A 75 11.87 5.56 5.44
C SER A 75 11.73 5.46 3.92
N ASN A 76 12.09 4.32 3.31
CA ASN A 76 11.89 4.09 1.88
C ASN A 76 10.39 4.01 1.53
N LEU A 77 9.59 3.31 2.35
CA LEU A 77 8.13 3.29 2.19
C LEU A 77 7.53 4.68 2.35
N GLN A 78 7.98 5.48 3.32
CA GLN A 78 7.53 6.85 3.52
C GLN A 78 7.89 7.76 2.33
N ALA A 79 9.07 7.57 1.75
CA ALA A 79 9.49 8.27 0.53
C ALA A 79 8.61 7.87 -0.67
N GLN A 80 8.36 6.57 -0.87
CA GLN A 80 7.48 6.07 -1.94
C GLN A 80 6.04 6.59 -1.79
N VAL A 81 5.49 6.61 -0.57
CA VAL A 81 4.16 7.17 -0.30
C VAL A 81 4.11 8.65 -0.63
N SER A 82 5.13 9.42 -0.25
CA SER A 82 5.21 10.86 -0.54
C SER A 82 5.29 11.12 -2.06
N GLU A 83 6.08 10.35 -2.78
CA GLU A 83 6.19 10.45 -4.25
C GLU A 83 4.87 10.11 -4.95
N LEU A 84 4.20 9.04 -4.51
CA LEU A 84 2.90 8.64 -5.03
C LEU A 84 1.84 9.72 -4.78
N SER A 85 1.80 10.33 -3.59
CA SER A 85 0.90 11.44 -3.28
C SER A 85 1.12 12.63 -4.23
N LEU A 86 2.37 13.04 -4.46
CA LEU A 86 2.68 14.13 -5.39
C LEU A 86 2.26 13.81 -6.84
N LYS A 87 2.41 12.55 -7.27
CA LYS A 87 1.99 12.12 -8.61
C LYS A 87 0.47 12.17 -8.77
N ILE A 88 -0.27 11.72 -7.76
CA ILE A 88 -1.74 11.78 -7.72
C ILE A 88 -2.21 13.24 -7.77
N ASP A 89 -1.59 14.13 -7.01
CA ASP A 89 -1.93 15.56 -7.00
C ASP A 89 -1.73 16.20 -8.38
N ARG A 90 -0.57 15.98 -9.02
CA ARG A 90 -0.31 16.46 -10.38
C ARG A 90 -1.31 15.91 -11.40
N MET A 91 -1.64 14.62 -11.31
CA MET A 91 -2.64 14.00 -12.18
C MET A 91 -4.03 14.62 -11.99
N SER A 92 -4.40 14.95 -10.75
CA SER A 92 -5.68 15.61 -10.44
C SER A 92 -5.75 17.04 -11.01
N GLN A 93 -4.65 17.80 -10.93
CA GLN A 93 -4.56 19.16 -11.45
C GLN A 93 -4.69 19.20 -12.98
N PHE A 94 -4.04 18.25 -13.69
CA PHE A 94 -4.12 18.18 -15.16
C PHE A 94 -5.52 17.83 -15.68
N ARG A 95 -6.31 17.07 -14.90
CA ARG A 95 -7.72 16.79 -15.22
C ARG A 95 -8.61 18.02 -15.04
N ARG A 96 -8.34 18.86 -14.03
CA ARG A 96 -9.09 20.11 -13.80
C ARG A 96 -8.80 21.18 -14.87
N SER A 97 -7.53 21.34 -15.28
CA SER A 97 -7.15 22.34 -16.29
C SER A 97 -7.76 22.05 -17.66
N ARG A 98 -7.80 20.77 -18.08
CA ARG A 98 -8.47 20.35 -19.32
C ARG A 98 -9.97 20.60 -19.31
N SER A 99 -10.63 20.44 -18.15
CA SER A 99 -12.07 20.72 -18.00
C SER A 99 -12.39 22.21 -18.12
N MET A 100 -11.56 23.08 -17.54
CA MET A 100 -11.78 24.53 -17.61
C MET A 100 -11.42 25.13 -18.98
N SER A 101 -10.43 24.59 -19.70
CA SER A 101 -10.09 25.08 -21.05
C SER A 101 -11.24 24.90 -22.06
N ARG A 102 -12.09 23.87 -21.88
CA ARG A 102 -13.25 23.65 -22.77
C ARG A 102 -14.42 24.56 -22.46
N ARG A 103 -14.56 25.03 -21.22
CA ARG A 103 -15.68 25.88 -20.81
C ARG A 103 -15.49 27.35 -21.23
N ASN A 104 -14.25 27.78 -21.49
CA ASN A 104 -13.95 29.15 -21.92
C ASN A 104 -13.72 29.33 -23.44
N ASN A 105 -13.93 28.28 -24.24
CA ASN A 105 -13.91 28.40 -25.70
C ASN A 105 -15.31 28.60 -26.30
N SER A 106 -16.23 29.21 -25.55
CA SER A 106 -17.34 29.92 -26.18
C SER A 106 -16.77 31.17 -26.82
N ARG A 107 -16.27 30.98 -28.05
CA ARG A 107 -15.99 32.00 -29.05
C ARG A 107 -16.71 33.31 -28.73
N VAL A 108 -16.01 34.24 -28.08
CA VAL A 108 -16.27 35.66 -28.26
C VAL A 108 -15.90 35.89 -29.72
N ARG A 109 -16.87 35.68 -30.61
CA ARG A 109 -16.82 36.24 -31.96
C ARG A 109 -16.86 37.74 -31.75
N SER A 110 -15.68 38.35 -31.62
CA SER A 110 -15.53 39.79 -31.71
C SER A 110 -16.20 40.19 -33.03
N ALA A 111 -17.35 40.86 -32.92
CA ALA A 111 -18.08 41.43 -34.03
C ALA A 111 -17.29 42.64 -34.59
N SER A 112 -16.13 42.38 -35.17
CA SER A 112 -15.31 43.38 -35.87
C SER A 112 -14.19 42.71 -36.70
N ARG A 113 -14.54 41.78 -37.58
CA ARG A 113 -13.68 41.49 -38.73
C ARG A 113 -14.49 41.77 -39.99
N LYS A 114 -14.25 42.95 -40.55
CA LYS A 114 -14.79 43.44 -41.81
C LYS A 114 -14.21 42.74 -43.05
N ASP A 115 -13.59 41.57 -42.89
CA ASP A 115 -13.05 40.77 -44.01
C ASP A 115 -13.80 39.43 -44.07
N GLN A 116 -14.85 39.42 -44.89
CA GLN A 116 -15.72 38.28 -45.17
C GLN A 116 -15.00 37.24 -46.05
N VAL A 117 -13.87 36.70 -45.58
CA VAL A 117 -13.24 35.54 -46.23
C VAL A 117 -13.91 34.26 -45.74
N CYS A 118 -14.32 33.43 -46.68
CA CYS A 118 -14.98 32.16 -46.39
C CYS A 118 -14.05 31.21 -45.63
N TRP A 119 -14.58 30.23 -44.88
CA TRP A 119 -13.76 29.35 -44.03
C TRP A 119 -12.62 28.66 -44.80
N TYR A 120 -12.87 28.31 -46.06
CA TYR A 120 -11.85 27.68 -46.91
C TYR A 120 -10.70 28.65 -47.22
N HIS A 121 -10.97 29.90 -47.59
CA HIS A 121 -9.95 30.94 -47.77
C HIS A 121 -9.31 31.38 -46.45
N PHE A 122 -10.00 31.28 -45.31
CA PHE A 122 -9.37 31.50 -44.00
C PHE A 122 -8.31 30.43 -43.68
N ARG A 123 -8.60 29.16 -44.01
CA ARG A 123 -7.71 28.03 -43.70
C ARG A 123 -6.55 27.91 -44.68
N PHE A 124 -6.82 28.10 -45.97
CA PHE A 124 -5.88 27.84 -47.05
C PHE A 124 -5.30 29.13 -47.66
N ARG A 125 -5.81 30.32 -47.31
CA ARG A 125 -5.31 31.61 -47.81
C ARG A 125 -5.23 31.62 -49.34
N GLU A 126 -4.11 32.04 -49.90
CA GLU A 126 -3.88 32.27 -51.34
C GLU A 126 -3.83 30.99 -52.17
N ILE A 127 -3.70 29.80 -51.55
CA ILE A 127 -3.77 28.51 -52.28
C ILE A 127 -5.20 27.97 -52.41
N ALA A 128 -6.19 28.66 -51.83
CA ALA A 128 -7.59 28.32 -52.04
C ALA A 128 -7.99 28.60 -53.49
N LYS A 129 -8.46 27.56 -54.19
CA LYS A 129 -8.88 27.68 -55.60
C LYS A 129 -10.40 27.81 -55.75
N GLU A 130 -11.16 27.40 -54.75
CA GLU A 130 -12.62 27.38 -54.81
C GLU A 130 -13.25 27.70 -53.45
N CYS A 131 -14.48 28.21 -53.49
CA CYS A 131 -15.32 28.42 -52.34
C CYS A 131 -16.31 27.25 -52.17
N VAL A 132 -16.26 26.51 -51.04
CA VAL A 132 -17.20 25.44 -50.68
C VAL A 132 -18.41 25.94 -49.85
N PRO A 133 -19.66 25.94 -50.38
CA PRO A 133 -20.87 26.26 -49.61
C PRO A 133 -21.17 25.22 -48.50
N PRO A 134 -22.02 25.53 -47.50
CA PRO A 134 -22.80 26.75 -47.29
C PRO A 134 -22.05 27.77 -46.40
N TRP A 135 -21.99 29.01 -46.86
CA TRP A 135 -21.47 30.13 -46.08
C TRP A 135 -22.60 30.75 -45.25
N ARG A 136 -22.28 31.19 -44.02
CA ARG A 136 -23.24 31.75 -43.06
C ARG A 136 -23.25 33.27 -43.14
#